data_AF-A0A931FYR9-F1
#
_entry.id   AF-A0A931FYR9-F1
#
_cell.length_a   1.000
_cell.length_b   1.000
_cell.length_c   1.000
_cell.angle_alpha   90.00
_cell.angle_beta   90.00
_cell.angle_gamma   90.00
#
_symmetry.space_group_name_H-M   'P 1'
#
loop_
_entity.id
_entity.type
_entity.pdbx_description
1 polymer ?
#
loop_
_entity_poly.entity_id
_entity_poly.type
_entity_poly.pdbx_seq_one_letter_code
_entity_poly.pdbx_strand_id
1 'polypeptide(L)'
;MTQRFRRTGAALGAAALLATVGLQHVTTTVALASTNWIMNDNLTGGRLGVIRNRNAPPARYDALLPNNQYTDRNLRWNTAGGWYTGPGYCTRQWRLDSPDGTLYRQWPNLGPGRHLIGTTTSYQVSMYRATDSNCADDS
;
A
#
# COMPACT_ATOMS: atom_id res chain seq x y z
N MET A 1 -12.87 -0.61 -83.08
CA MET A 1 -14.18 -0.44 -82.40
C MET A 1 -13.96 0.48 -81.20
N THR A 2 -14.21 1.79 -81.32
CA THR A 2 -15.50 2.50 -81.16
C THR A 2 -15.63 3.06 -79.73
N GLN A 3 -15.38 4.37 -79.63
CA GLN A 3 -15.99 5.42 -78.78
C GLN A 3 -16.30 5.12 -77.28
N ARG A 4 -16.13 6.04 -76.33
CA ARG A 4 -16.93 7.28 -76.17
C ARG A 4 -16.40 8.18 -75.04
N PHE A 5 -16.51 9.48 -75.30
CA PHE A 5 -16.46 10.62 -74.39
C PHE A 5 -17.37 10.52 -73.16
N ARG A 6 -16.97 11.16 -72.05
CA ARG A 6 -17.75 12.08 -71.17
C ARG A 6 -16.82 12.63 -70.07
N ARG A 7 -16.45 13.92 -70.10
CA ARG A 7 -17.12 15.11 -69.53
C ARG A 7 -17.07 15.22 -67.99
N THR A 8 -16.23 16.16 -67.55
CA THR A 8 -16.47 17.24 -66.55
C THR A 8 -17.30 16.95 -65.30
N GLY A 9 -16.70 17.24 -64.15
CA GLY A 9 -17.40 17.57 -62.90
C GLY A 9 -16.41 18.03 -61.83
N ALA A 10 -16.15 19.33 -61.77
CA ALA A 10 -15.48 19.96 -60.64
C ALA A 10 -16.47 20.07 -59.47
N ALA A 11 -16.08 19.60 -58.29
CA ALA A 11 -16.78 19.88 -57.05
C ALA A 11 -15.77 20.41 -56.03
N LEU A 12 -15.77 21.74 -55.87
CA LEU A 12 -15.15 22.44 -54.76
C LEU A 12 -15.96 22.13 -53.49
N GLY A 13 -15.52 21.12 -52.73
CA GLY A 13 -16.06 20.82 -51.40
C GLY A 13 -15.32 21.63 -50.35
N ALA A 14 -16.02 22.55 -49.70
CA ALA A 14 -15.51 23.38 -48.60
C ALA A 14 -15.00 22.51 -47.44
N ALA A 15 -13.71 22.64 -47.11
CA ALA A 15 -13.13 22.06 -45.91
C ALA A 15 -13.56 22.89 -44.69
N ALA A 16 -14.62 22.48 -44.00
CA ALA A 16 -14.96 23.01 -42.69
C ALA A 16 -14.00 22.41 -41.64
N LEU A 17 -13.03 23.20 -41.18
CA LEU A 17 -12.24 22.88 -39.99
C LEU A 17 -13.16 22.88 -38.77
N LEU A 18 -13.56 21.69 -38.31
CA LEU A 18 -14.12 21.54 -36.96
C LEU A 18 -12.99 21.71 -35.95
N ALA A 19 -12.97 22.85 -35.26
CA ALA A 19 -12.17 23.04 -34.06
C ALA A 19 -12.79 22.22 -32.93
N THR A 20 -12.32 20.98 -32.78
CA THR A 20 -12.61 20.16 -31.60
C THR A 20 -11.98 20.83 -30.38
N VAL A 21 -12.80 21.50 -29.58
CA VAL A 21 -12.44 21.92 -28.22
C VAL A 21 -12.27 20.65 -27.42
N GLY A 22 -11.01 20.25 -27.21
CA GLY A 22 -10.69 19.13 -26.33
C GLY A 22 -11.11 19.48 -24.92
N LEU A 23 -12.22 18.93 -24.44
CA LEU A 23 -12.48 18.83 -23.01
C LEU A 23 -11.34 17.99 -22.42
N GLN A 24 -10.38 18.69 -21.80
CA GLN A 24 -9.43 18.06 -20.91
C GLN A 24 -10.22 17.45 -19.77
N HIS A 25 -10.41 16.13 -19.84
CA HIS A 25 -10.95 15.36 -18.73
C HIS A 25 -10.07 15.66 -17.52
N VAL A 26 -10.67 16.30 -16.52
CA VAL A 26 -10.12 16.36 -15.18
C VAL A 26 -9.99 14.91 -14.73
N THR A 27 -8.77 14.42 -14.69
CA THR A 27 -8.47 13.10 -14.15
C THR A 27 -8.71 13.15 -12.66
N THR A 28 -9.91 12.76 -12.24
CA THR A 28 -10.21 12.47 -10.84
C THR A 28 -9.25 11.38 -10.41
N THR A 29 -8.28 11.73 -9.57
CA THR A 29 -7.37 10.77 -8.95
C THR A 29 -8.22 9.93 -8.02
N VAL A 30 -8.63 8.75 -8.50
CA VAL A 30 -9.26 7.74 -7.66
C VAL A 30 -8.21 7.39 -6.60
N ALA A 31 -8.43 7.84 -5.37
CA ALA A 31 -7.59 7.44 -4.26
C ALA A 31 -7.62 5.91 -4.22
N LEU A 32 -6.48 5.29 -4.55
CA LEU A 32 -6.32 3.86 -4.39
C LEU A 32 -6.61 3.56 -2.92
N ALA A 33 -7.70 2.86 -2.67
CA ALA A 33 -8.01 2.38 -1.33
C ALA A 33 -6.76 1.63 -0.83
N SER A 34 -6.29 1.99 0.37
CA SER A 34 -5.21 1.25 1.00
C SER A 34 -5.61 -0.22 1.05
N THR A 35 -4.77 -1.11 0.51
CA THR A 35 -5.10 -2.54 0.46
C THR A 35 -4.69 -3.23 1.75
N ASN A 36 -3.72 -2.66 2.47
CA ASN A 36 -3.33 -3.10 3.80
C ASN A 36 -2.57 -2.02 4.57
N TRP A 37 -2.53 -2.17 5.89
CA TRP A 37 -1.85 -1.26 6.80
C TRP A 37 -1.18 -1.99 7.95
N ILE A 38 -0.24 -1.29 8.59
CA ILE A 38 0.31 -1.65 9.91
C ILE A 38 -0.01 -0.52 10.88
N MET A 39 -0.53 -0.87 12.05
CA MET A 39 -0.70 0.03 13.18
C MET A 39 0.35 -0.29 14.24
N ASN A 40 0.97 0.76 14.78
CA ASN A 40 1.81 0.65 15.97
C ASN A 40 0.95 0.79 17.23
N ASP A 41 0.77 -0.29 17.98
CA ASP A 41 -0.04 -0.40 19.20
C ASP A 41 0.85 -0.52 20.46
N ASN A 42 1.95 0.22 20.48
CA ASN A 42 2.90 0.23 21.59
C ASN A 42 2.38 1.03 22.78
N LEU A 43 1.78 0.37 23.78
CA LEU A 43 1.26 1.04 24.99
C LEU A 43 2.28 1.96 25.70
N THR A 44 3.58 1.63 25.62
CA THR A 44 4.67 2.36 26.30
C THR A 44 5.27 3.51 25.49
N GLY A 45 4.70 3.87 24.33
CA GLY A 45 5.15 5.03 23.55
C GLY A 45 6.34 4.78 22.61
N GLY A 46 6.63 3.51 22.29
CA GLY A 46 7.66 3.12 21.34
C GLY A 46 7.34 3.47 19.88
N ARG A 47 8.39 3.64 19.06
CA ARG A 47 8.28 3.72 17.59
C ARG A 47 8.52 2.34 16.98
N LEU A 48 7.78 2.01 15.92
CA LEU A 48 7.90 0.75 15.20
C LEU A 48 8.58 0.97 13.85
N GLY A 49 9.62 0.19 13.54
CA GLY A 49 10.19 0.18 12.19
C GLY A 49 9.23 -0.50 11.22
N VAL A 50 8.80 0.20 10.16
CA VAL A 50 7.87 -0.32 9.15
C VAL A 50 8.51 -0.38 7.78
N ILE A 51 8.14 -1.39 7.00
CA ILE A 51 8.64 -1.70 5.66
C ILE A 51 7.49 -1.44 4.69
N ARG A 52 7.73 -0.61 3.67
CA ARG A 52 6.78 -0.29 2.59
C ARG A 52 6.77 -1.35 1.51
N ASN A 53 7.94 -1.79 1.07
CA ASN A 53 8.08 -2.75 -0.03
C ASN A 53 8.73 -4.06 0.45
N ARG A 54 7.95 -5.14 0.48
CA ARG A 54 8.42 -6.46 0.90
C ARG A 54 9.53 -7.04 0.02
N ASN A 55 9.62 -6.60 -1.24
CA ASN A 55 10.59 -7.06 -2.22
C ASN A 55 11.82 -6.14 -2.30
N ALA A 56 11.87 -5.05 -1.52
CA ALA A 56 13.02 -4.17 -1.52
C ALA A 56 14.26 -4.89 -0.96
N PRO A 57 15.47 -4.48 -1.38
CA PRO A 57 16.73 -4.93 -0.78
C PRO A 57 16.69 -4.83 0.75
N PRO A 58 17.53 -5.61 1.46
CA PRO A 58 17.45 -5.74 2.91
C PRO A 58 17.91 -4.46 3.64
N ALA A 59 17.09 -3.42 3.62
CA ALA A 59 17.06 -2.40 4.66
C ALA A 59 16.34 -2.95 5.89
N ARG A 60 16.69 -2.46 7.08
CA ARG A 60 16.02 -2.87 8.32
C ARG A 60 14.54 -2.46 8.28
N TYR A 61 14.26 -1.20 7.92
CA TYR A 61 12.92 -0.63 7.75
C TYR A 61 13.00 0.62 6.88
N ASP A 62 11.87 1.07 6.34
CA ASP A 62 11.77 2.26 5.48
C ASP A 62 11.39 3.53 6.27
N ALA A 63 10.62 3.38 7.35
CA ALA A 63 10.21 4.50 8.21
C ALA A 63 9.98 4.05 9.66
N LEU A 64 9.95 5.02 10.57
CA LEU A 64 9.52 4.83 11.96
C LEU A 64 8.08 5.30 12.11
N LEU A 65 7.19 4.40 12.53
CA LEU A 65 5.79 4.67 12.80
C LEU A 65 5.62 5.06 14.27
N PRO A 66 5.11 6.28 14.59
CA PRO A 66 4.82 6.66 15.97
C PRO A 66 3.76 5.78 16.61
N ASN A 67 3.67 5.82 17.94
CA ASN A 67 2.65 5.08 18.67
C ASN A 67 1.23 5.51 18.27
N ASN A 68 0.29 4.56 18.24
CA ASN A 68 -1.11 4.73 17.85
C ASN A 68 -1.31 5.32 16.45
N GLN A 69 -0.33 5.13 15.56
CA GLN A 69 -0.41 5.56 14.16
C GLN A 69 -0.49 4.38 13.22
N TYR A 70 -1.03 4.64 12.02
CA TYR A 70 -1.19 3.68 10.94
C TYR A 70 -0.32 4.08 9.75
N THR A 71 0.24 3.11 9.03
CA THR A 71 1.07 3.38 7.84
C THR A 71 0.30 4.11 6.73
N ASP A 72 -0.97 3.77 6.52
CA ASP A 72 -1.82 4.37 5.49
C ASP A 72 -2.22 5.82 5.85
N ARG A 73 -2.52 6.10 7.11
CA ARG A 73 -2.92 7.44 7.56
C ARG A 73 -1.74 8.38 7.78
N ASN A 74 -0.73 7.92 8.52
CA ASN A 74 0.40 8.75 8.95
C ASN A 74 1.48 8.86 7.87
N LEU A 75 1.82 7.76 7.19
CA LEU A 75 2.87 7.73 6.16
C LEU A 75 2.31 7.81 4.73
N ARG A 76 0.97 7.81 4.57
CA ARG A 76 0.29 7.84 3.27
C ARG A 76 0.70 6.68 2.36
N TRP A 77 0.96 5.51 2.94
CA TRP A 77 1.31 4.32 2.19
C TRP A 77 0.04 3.58 1.78
N ASN A 78 -0.15 3.38 0.48
CA ASN A 78 -1.25 2.55 -0.02
C ASN A 78 -1.11 1.10 0.44
N THR A 79 0.12 0.62 0.64
CA THR A 79 0.44 -0.74 1.06
C THR A 79 1.59 -0.77 2.05
N ALA A 80 1.54 -1.69 3.01
CA ALA A 80 2.65 -2.02 3.88
C ALA A 80 3.24 -3.40 3.52
N GLY A 81 4.56 -3.51 3.53
CA GLY A 81 5.31 -4.73 3.23
C GLY A 81 5.67 -5.54 4.47
N GLY A 82 5.71 -4.92 5.65
CA GLY A 82 6.06 -5.59 6.91
C GLY A 82 6.52 -4.64 8.01
N TRP A 83 7.04 -5.19 9.09
CA TRP A 83 7.68 -4.42 10.16
C TRP A 83 9.04 -5.02 10.54
N TYR A 84 9.78 -4.30 11.37
CA TYR A 84 11.05 -4.70 11.91
C TYR A 84 11.02 -4.69 13.43
N THR A 85 11.39 -5.82 14.03
CA THR A 85 11.57 -5.97 15.47
C THR A 85 13.06 -5.85 15.79
N GLY A 86 13.40 -4.88 16.63
CA GLY A 86 14.78 -4.62 17.03
C GLY A 86 15.37 -5.71 17.93
N PRO A 87 16.71 -5.80 18.05
CA PRO A 87 17.36 -6.68 19.01
C PRO A 87 16.90 -6.41 20.45
N GLY A 88 16.63 -7.46 21.22
CA GLY A 88 16.15 -7.35 22.62
C GLY A 88 14.66 -7.03 22.76
N TYR A 89 13.91 -7.06 21.66
CA TYR A 89 12.46 -6.87 21.65
C TYR A 89 11.76 -8.06 20.99
N CYS A 90 10.51 -8.22 21.37
CA CYS A 90 9.55 -9.13 20.77
C CYS A 90 8.34 -8.31 20.30
N THR A 91 7.60 -8.85 19.35
CA THR A 91 6.36 -8.24 18.85
C THR A 91 5.19 -9.19 19.01
N ARG A 92 4.09 -8.62 19.47
CA ARG A 92 2.76 -9.19 19.57
C ARG A 92 1.92 -8.61 18.43
N GLN A 93 1.22 -9.47 17.70
CA GLN A 93 0.55 -9.05 16.47
C GLN A 93 -0.90 -9.54 16.38
N TRP A 94 -1.79 -8.62 16.06
CA TRP A 94 -3.19 -8.89 15.74
C TRP A 94 -3.36 -8.71 14.24
N ARG A 95 -3.84 -9.76 13.59
CA ARG A 95 -3.99 -9.81 12.13
C ARG A 95 -5.43 -9.56 11.75
N LEU A 96 -5.60 -8.84 10.65
CA LEU A 96 -6.88 -8.59 9.98
C LEU A 96 -6.77 -9.05 8.53
N ASP A 97 -7.55 -10.07 8.16
CA ASP A 97 -7.53 -10.66 6.81
C ASP A 97 -8.66 -10.19 5.91
N SER A 98 -9.73 -9.65 6.48
CA SER A 98 -10.99 -9.42 5.81
C SER A 98 -11.49 -8.00 6.08
N PRO A 99 -12.24 -7.38 5.14
CA PRO A 99 -12.88 -6.09 5.36
C PRO A 99 -13.93 -6.10 6.47
N ASP A 100 -14.32 -7.27 7.01
CA ASP A 100 -15.21 -7.38 8.17
C ASP A 100 -14.65 -6.75 9.46
N GLY A 101 -13.37 -6.38 9.48
CA GLY A 101 -12.77 -5.59 10.56
C GLY A 101 -12.42 -6.41 11.80
N THR A 102 -12.54 -7.75 11.76
CA THR A 102 -12.23 -8.59 12.93
C THR A 102 -10.73 -8.85 13.06
N LEU A 103 -10.14 -8.30 14.12
CA LEU A 103 -8.76 -8.58 14.50
C LEU A 103 -8.66 -9.90 15.26
N TYR A 104 -7.75 -10.76 14.86
CA TYR A 104 -7.45 -11.99 15.58
C TYR A 104 -6.00 -12.00 16.03
N ARG A 105 -5.77 -12.52 17.24
CA ARG A 105 -4.41 -12.66 17.75
C ARG A 105 -3.68 -13.72 16.95
N GLN A 106 -2.51 -13.39 16.43
CA GLN A 106 -1.63 -14.35 15.78
C GLN A 106 -0.49 -14.75 16.73
N TRP A 107 -0.24 -16.05 16.79
CA TRP A 107 0.83 -16.69 17.56
C TRP A 107 1.84 -17.36 16.61
N PRO A 108 3.10 -17.56 17.03
CA PRO A 108 3.71 -17.06 18.28
C PRO A 108 4.03 -15.56 18.21
N ASN A 109 4.47 -14.95 19.31
CA ASN A 109 5.10 -13.63 19.26
C ASN A 109 6.40 -13.71 18.44
N LEU A 110 6.71 -12.65 17.70
CA LEU A 110 7.86 -12.65 16.80
C LEU A 110 9.05 -11.93 17.43
N GLY A 111 10.22 -12.56 17.38
CA GLY A 111 11.47 -11.98 17.88
C GLY A 111 12.14 -10.99 16.93
N PRO A 112 13.42 -10.66 17.17
CA PRO A 112 14.15 -9.71 16.35
C PRO A 112 14.22 -10.15 14.88
N GLY A 113 13.99 -9.21 13.95
CA GLY A 113 14.03 -9.49 12.53
C GLY A 113 13.04 -8.69 11.71
N ARG A 114 13.01 -8.98 10.40
CA ARG A 114 12.02 -8.44 9.46
C ARG A 114 10.84 -9.41 9.38
N HIS A 115 9.64 -8.89 9.54
CA HIS A 115 8.41 -9.65 9.51
C HIS A 115 7.55 -9.14 8.36
N LEU A 116 7.47 -9.92 7.29
CA LEU A 116 6.80 -9.52 6.05
C LEU A 116 5.33 -9.96 6.06
N ILE A 117 4.47 -9.14 5.45
CA ILE A 117 3.03 -9.39 5.41
C ILE A 117 2.52 -9.60 3.99
N GLY A 118 1.35 -10.23 3.89
CA GLY A 118 0.62 -10.36 2.63
C GLY A 118 0.05 -9.01 2.19
N THR A 119 -0.19 -8.86 0.89
CA THR A 119 -0.70 -7.62 0.29
C THR A 119 -2.16 -7.29 0.67
N THR A 120 -2.87 -8.26 1.24
CA THR A 120 -4.28 -8.17 1.64
C THR A 120 -4.47 -8.27 3.16
N THR A 121 -3.39 -8.35 3.93
CA THR A 121 -3.44 -8.58 5.37
C THR A 121 -2.94 -7.35 6.10
N SER A 122 -3.69 -6.87 7.08
CA SER A 122 -3.32 -5.75 7.93
C SER A 122 -2.99 -6.21 9.34
N TYR A 123 -2.22 -5.41 10.08
CA TYR A 123 -1.74 -5.80 11.40
C TYR A 123 -1.76 -4.65 12.40
N GLN A 124 -2.15 -4.93 13.63
CA GLN A 124 -1.75 -4.14 14.78
C GLN A 124 -0.57 -4.82 15.46
N VAL A 125 0.50 -4.07 15.70
CA VAL A 125 1.76 -4.60 16.21
C VAL A 125 2.13 -3.83 17.48
N SER A 126 2.27 -4.56 18.57
CA SER A 126 2.80 -4.06 19.84
C SER A 126 4.17 -4.69 20.07
N MET A 127 5.13 -3.90 20.52
CA MET A 127 6.51 -4.29 20.77
C MET A 127 6.79 -4.19 22.28
N TYR A 128 7.43 -5.21 22.82
CA TYR A 128 7.78 -5.28 24.23
C TYR A 128 9.21 -5.76 24.40
N ARG A 129 9.83 -5.37 25.51
CA ARG A 129 11.20 -5.75 25.80
C ARG A 129 11.22 -7.24 26.16
N ALA A 130 12.09 -7.99 25.50
CA ALA A 130 12.28 -9.39 25.81
C ALA A 130 12.91 -9.50 27.20
N THR A 131 12.24 -10.14 28.15
CA THR A 131 12.84 -10.49 29.45
C THR A 131 13.80 -11.66 29.30
N ASP A 132 13.49 -12.58 28.37
CA ASP A 132 14.30 -13.74 27.97
C ASP A 132 14.36 -13.87 26.44
N SER A 133 15.25 -14.70 25.89
CA SER A 133 15.43 -14.88 24.43
C SER A 133 14.21 -15.45 23.68
N ASN A 134 13.16 -15.90 24.38
CA ASN A 134 12.17 -16.80 23.80
C ASN A 134 10.88 -16.16 23.32
N CYS A 135 10.72 -14.82 23.39
CA CYS A 135 9.45 -14.16 23.04
C CYS A 135 8.22 -14.93 23.52
N ALA A 136 8.32 -15.46 24.73
CA ALA A 136 7.27 -16.28 25.30
C ALA A 136 6.00 -15.44 25.46
N ASP A 137 4.86 -16.12 25.53
CA ASP A 137 3.58 -15.46 25.63
C ASP A 137 3.49 -14.73 26.98
N ASP A 138 3.48 -13.40 26.95
CA ASP A 138 3.09 -12.61 28.13
C ASP A 138 1.57 -12.74 28.29
N SER A 139 1.17 -13.81 28.99
CA SER A 139 -0.20 -14.04 29.48
C SER A 139 -0.60 -12.98 30.51
#